data_AF-A0AAW6N9A0-F1
#
_entry.id   AF-A0AAW6N9A0-F1
#
_cell.length_a   1.000
_cell.length_b   1.000
_cell.length_c   1.000
_cell.angle_alpha   90.00
_cell.angle_beta   90.00
_cell.angle_gamma   90.00
#
_symmetry.space_group_name_H-M   'P 1'
#
loop_
_entity.id
_entity.type
_entity.pdbx_description
1 polymer ?
#
loop_
_entity_poly.entity_id
_entity_poly.type
_entity_poly.pdbx_seq_one_letter_code
_entity_poly.pdbx_strand_id
1 'polypeptide(L)'
;MKKLGLVIIFALVGAAVPLVAETVVRPPSRAASGKATPAKQADARGSVMPLGAEAGEMAFTAPTNTFATNLRPPARIAHIPRTRWQHMGGHQLWTRAALSALKEHGKPLVDMVPADIANWCPKYPSASDAERRAFWVGFMSALAKHESTYKPWAVGGGGLWYGLLQILPATARGYKCNVGTGDALKNGAANLSCAVRIMAHTVPRDGVIHGYKKRKGQGVTADWGPMHSASKRRDMAGWLKRQTYCTPVNAKRPQSRP
;
A
#
# COMPACT_ATOMS: atom_id res chain seq x y z
N MET A 1 62.67 -11.86 44.35
CA MET A 1 62.04 -12.74 43.34
C MET A 1 61.18 -11.88 42.42
N LYS A 2 61.44 -11.93 41.09
CA LYS A 2 60.57 -11.58 39.94
C LYS A 2 59.97 -10.16 39.88
N LYS A 3 59.94 -9.42 38.77
CA LYS A 3 60.60 -9.38 37.44
C LYS A 3 60.21 -7.99 36.90
N LEU A 4 61.17 -7.22 36.37
CA LEU A 4 60.95 -5.96 35.66
C LEU A 4 60.28 -6.28 34.30
N GLY A 5 59.14 -5.67 34.00
CA GLY A 5 58.31 -5.97 32.83
C GLY A 5 58.03 -4.74 31.96
N LEU A 6 58.75 -4.70 30.85
CA LEU A 6 58.71 -3.83 29.67
C LEU A 6 57.31 -3.32 29.24
N VAL A 7 57.18 -2.00 29.06
CA VAL A 7 56.05 -1.36 28.37
C VAL A 7 56.31 -1.43 26.85
N ILE A 8 55.46 -2.15 26.12
CA ILE A 8 55.47 -2.21 24.65
C ILE A 8 54.34 -1.31 24.13
N ILE A 9 54.73 -0.27 23.39
CA ILE A 9 53.83 0.61 22.62
C ILE A 9 53.39 -0.17 21.37
N PHE A 10 52.10 -0.46 21.24
CA PHE A 10 51.51 -1.02 20.02
C PHE A 10 51.15 0.11 19.05
N ALA A 11 51.84 0.15 17.91
CA ALA A 11 51.50 1.00 16.79
C ALA A 11 50.23 0.48 16.08
N LEU A 12 49.26 1.38 15.89
CA LEU A 12 48.09 1.17 15.04
C LEU A 12 48.52 1.12 13.57
N VAL A 13 48.43 -0.07 12.95
CA VAL A 13 48.48 -0.21 11.49
C VAL A 13 47.04 -0.36 10.99
N GLY A 14 46.51 0.72 10.42
CA GLY A 14 45.23 0.70 9.71
C GLY A 14 45.41 0.05 8.34
N ALA A 15 44.80 -1.12 8.14
CA ALA A 15 44.63 -1.70 6.81
C ALA A 15 43.42 -1.04 6.14
N ALA A 16 43.66 -0.15 5.18
CA ALA A 16 42.63 0.37 4.30
C ALA A 16 42.20 -0.73 3.31
N VAL A 17 40.97 -1.21 3.45
CA VAL A 17 40.32 -2.08 2.46
C VAL A 17 39.87 -1.18 1.30
N PRO A 18 40.21 -1.48 0.03
CA PRO A 18 39.68 -0.71 -1.08
C PRO A 18 38.18 -1.02 -1.25
N LEU A 19 37.35 0.02 -1.19
CA LEU A 19 35.96 -0.05 -1.65
C LEU A 19 35.99 -0.25 -3.18
N VAL A 20 35.59 -1.44 -3.63
CA VAL A 20 35.18 -1.64 -5.03
C VAL A 20 33.79 -1.01 -5.17
N ALA A 21 33.72 0.13 -5.85
CA ALA A 21 32.47 0.78 -6.19
C ALA A 21 31.73 -0.06 -7.24
N GLU A 22 30.65 -0.71 -6.83
CA GLU A 22 29.70 -1.33 -7.75
C GLU A 22 29.03 -0.20 -8.56
N THR A 23 29.28 -0.17 -9.87
CA THR A 23 28.73 0.84 -10.77
C THR A 23 27.24 0.58 -10.99
N VAL A 24 26.41 1.09 -10.08
CA VAL A 24 24.98 1.25 -10.33
C VAL A 24 24.84 2.22 -11.51
N VAL A 25 24.48 1.68 -12.68
CA VAL A 25 24.11 2.47 -13.86
C VAL A 25 22.82 3.24 -13.53
N ARG A 26 22.99 4.44 -12.98
CA ARG A 26 21.93 5.42 -12.80
C ARG A 26 21.84 6.24 -14.09
N PRO A 27 20.68 6.28 -14.79
CA PRO A 27 20.53 7.18 -15.93
C PRO A 27 20.68 8.63 -15.47
N PRO A 28 21.36 9.50 -16.25
CA PRO A 28 21.53 10.90 -15.89
C PRO A 28 20.17 11.60 -15.81
N SER A 29 19.98 12.42 -14.78
CA SER A 29 18.83 13.33 -14.71
C SER A 29 18.90 14.30 -15.89
N ARG A 30 17.81 14.40 -16.65
CA ARG A 30 17.66 15.40 -17.71
C ARG A 30 17.86 16.79 -17.10
N ALA A 31 19.00 17.41 -17.38
CA ALA A 31 19.22 18.82 -17.12
C ALA A 31 18.22 19.61 -17.96
N ALA A 32 17.33 20.36 -17.32
CA ALA A 32 16.51 21.36 -17.98
C ALA A 32 17.45 22.47 -18.47
N SER A 33 17.84 22.43 -19.75
CA SER A 33 18.54 23.53 -20.40
C SER A 33 17.62 24.09 -21.49
N GLY A 34 16.93 25.17 -21.14
CA GLY A 34 16.18 26.01 -22.05
C GLY A 34 16.22 27.42 -21.49
N LYS A 35 17.08 28.25 -22.07
CA LYS A 35 17.18 29.68 -21.75
C LYS A 35 15.83 30.34 -22.03
N ALA A 36 15.21 30.92 -21.02
CA ALA A 36 14.04 31.78 -21.20
C ALA A 36 14.49 33.10 -21.85
N THR A 37 14.05 33.35 -23.07
CA THR A 37 14.14 34.66 -23.72
C THR A 37 12.93 35.49 -23.31
N PRO A 38 13.07 36.75 -22.87
CA PRO A 38 11.94 37.58 -22.48
C PRO A 38 11.14 38.03 -23.71
N ALA A 39 9.81 37.86 -23.65
CA ALA A 39 8.88 38.32 -24.67
C ALA A 39 8.80 39.86 -24.67
N LYS A 40 8.99 40.46 -25.85
CA LYS A 40 8.84 41.89 -26.10
C LYS A 40 7.36 42.17 -26.37
N GLN A 41 6.78 43.07 -25.58
CA GLN A 41 5.41 43.54 -25.70
C GLN A 41 5.33 44.58 -26.82
N ALA A 42 4.42 44.40 -27.77
CA ALA A 42 4.11 45.39 -28.79
C ALA A 42 2.59 45.65 -28.79
N ASP A 43 2.24 46.91 -28.53
CA ASP A 43 0.91 47.48 -28.73
C ASP A 43 0.62 47.62 -30.23
N ALA A 44 -0.60 47.28 -30.66
CA ALA A 44 -1.27 47.97 -31.76
C ALA A 44 -2.79 47.73 -31.74
N ARG A 45 -3.52 48.83 -31.89
CA ARG A 45 -4.98 48.98 -31.89
C ARG A 45 -5.63 48.44 -33.17
N GLY A 46 -6.83 47.88 -33.00
CA GLY A 46 -8.00 48.07 -33.88
C GLY A 46 -8.07 47.29 -35.19
N SER A 47 -9.03 46.35 -35.30
CA SER A 47 -10.20 46.49 -36.19
C SER A 47 -11.17 45.30 -36.01
N VAL A 48 -12.43 45.52 -36.36
CA VAL A 48 -13.61 44.68 -36.06
C VAL A 48 -13.88 43.69 -37.22
N MET A 49 -14.18 42.43 -36.87
CA MET A 49 -14.89 41.29 -37.53
C MET A 49 -15.18 41.31 -39.07
N PRO A 50 -15.16 40.13 -39.74
CA PRO A 50 -16.37 39.31 -39.76
C PRO A 50 -16.19 37.80 -39.51
N LEU A 51 -17.29 37.18 -39.09
CA LEU A 51 -17.55 35.75 -39.00
C LEU A 51 -17.14 35.00 -40.28
N GLY A 52 -16.30 33.97 -40.11
CA GLY A 52 -16.06 32.91 -41.09
C GLY A 52 -15.74 31.63 -40.34
N ALA A 53 -16.70 30.72 -40.27
CA ALA A 53 -16.53 29.42 -39.66
C ALA A 53 -15.78 28.51 -40.63
N GLU A 54 -14.49 28.28 -40.39
CA GLU A 54 -13.78 27.12 -40.93
C GLU A 54 -13.17 26.33 -39.77
N ALA A 55 -13.77 25.18 -39.49
CA ALA A 55 -13.25 24.19 -38.57
C ALA A 55 -12.01 23.54 -39.20
N GLY A 56 -10.87 24.21 -39.08
CA GLY A 56 -9.56 23.60 -39.30
C GLY A 56 -9.28 22.64 -38.17
N GLU A 57 -9.45 21.34 -38.43
CA GLU A 57 -9.07 20.25 -37.53
C GLU A 57 -7.54 20.25 -37.38
N MET A 58 -7.02 21.09 -36.47
CA MET A 58 -5.62 21.06 -36.09
C MET A 58 -5.38 19.83 -35.23
N ALA A 59 -5.03 18.72 -35.88
CA ALA A 59 -4.54 17.52 -35.24
C ALA A 59 -3.33 17.87 -34.36
N PHE A 60 -3.54 17.88 -33.05
CA PHE A 60 -2.45 17.96 -32.08
C PHE A 60 -1.71 16.62 -32.10
N THR A 61 -0.77 16.47 -33.03
CA THR A 61 0.19 15.36 -33.01
C THR A 61 1.11 15.55 -31.82
N ALA A 62 0.73 14.96 -30.68
CA ALA A 62 1.65 14.83 -29.56
C ALA A 62 2.92 14.13 -30.08
N PRO A 63 4.12 14.67 -29.82
CA PRO A 63 5.34 13.99 -30.21
C PRO A 63 5.37 12.65 -29.47
N THR A 64 5.15 11.58 -30.22
CA THR A 64 5.50 10.23 -29.78
C THR A 64 7.00 10.24 -29.55
N ASN A 65 7.41 10.37 -28.29
CA ASN A 65 8.75 9.99 -27.87
C ASN A 65 8.87 8.48 -28.12
N THR A 66 9.24 8.12 -29.36
CA THR A 66 9.64 6.78 -29.72
C THR A 66 10.99 6.55 -29.07
N PHE A 67 10.98 6.03 -27.85
CA PHE A 67 12.18 5.42 -27.29
C PHE A 67 12.54 4.25 -28.22
N ALA A 68 13.59 4.42 -29.03
CA ALA A 68 14.13 3.41 -29.93
C ALA A 68 14.95 2.37 -29.14
N THR A 69 14.32 1.72 -28.16
CA THR A 69 14.90 0.60 -27.43
C THR A 69 14.00 -0.62 -27.63
N ASN A 70 14.56 -1.68 -28.23
CA ASN A 70 13.91 -3.00 -28.32
C ASN A 70 13.79 -3.70 -26.94
N LEU A 71 14.34 -3.09 -25.90
CA LEU A 71 14.25 -3.54 -24.52
C LEU A 71 12.93 -3.06 -23.91
N ARG A 72 11.83 -3.71 -24.26
CA ARG A 72 10.60 -3.60 -23.47
C ARG A 72 10.81 -4.41 -22.20
N PRO A 73 10.75 -3.83 -20.98
CA PRO A 73 10.78 -4.62 -19.77
C PRO A 73 9.71 -5.71 -19.87
N PRO A 74 10.03 -6.97 -19.54
CA PRO A 74 9.03 -8.02 -19.58
C PRO A 74 7.83 -7.56 -18.73
N ALA A 75 6.62 -7.74 -19.28
CA ALA A 75 5.40 -7.40 -18.57
C ALA A 75 5.39 -8.18 -17.26
N ARG A 76 5.65 -7.51 -16.14
CA ARG A 76 5.59 -8.16 -14.83
C ARG A 76 4.12 -8.47 -14.57
N ILE A 77 3.78 -9.75 -14.53
CA ILE A 77 2.48 -10.18 -14.03
C ILE A 77 2.44 -9.73 -12.57
N ALA A 78 1.75 -8.62 -12.31
CA ALA A 78 1.49 -8.19 -10.94
C ALA A 78 0.61 -9.28 -10.32
N HIS A 79 1.19 -10.11 -9.47
CA HIS A 79 0.45 -11.13 -8.75
C HIS A 79 -0.47 -10.41 -7.75
N ILE A 80 -1.68 -10.09 -8.20
CA ILE A 80 -2.74 -9.50 -7.38
C ILE A 80 -3.29 -10.62 -6.51
N PRO A 81 -3.24 -10.50 -5.17
CA PRO A 81 -3.72 -11.55 -4.30
C PRO A 81 -5.23 -11.71 -4.43
N ARG A 82 -5.72 -12.94 -4.23
CA ARG A 82 -7.15 -13.23 -4.17
C ARG A 82 -7.79 -12.43 -3.03
N THR A 83 -8.89 -11.75 -3.33
CA THR A 83 -9.65 -10.89 -2.42
C THR A 83 -11.14 -11.21 -2.53
N ARG A 84 -11.91 -10.94 -1.46
CA ARG A 84 -13.36 -11.20 -1.47
C ARG A 84 -14.13 -10.27 -2.42
N TRP A 85 -13.65 -9.06 -2.63
CA TRP A 85 -14.28 -8.06 -3.51
C TRP A 85 -13.94 -8.24 -5.00
N GLN A 86 -13.31 -9.33 -5.41
CA GLN A 86 -12.85 -9.51 -6.81
C GLN A 86 -13.97 -9.48 -7.87
N HIS A 87 -15.22 -9.63 -7.44
CA HIS A 87 -16.41 -9.53 -8.28
C HIS A 87 -16.85 -8.07 -8.51
N MET A 88 -16.28 -7.11 -7.78
CA MET A 88 -16.63 -5.70 -7.91
C MET A 88 -15.82 -5.03 -9.02
N GLY A 89 -16.48 -4.18 -9.82
CA GLY A 89 -15.78 -3.32 -10.78
C GLY A 89 -14.73 -2.44 -10.08
N GLY A 90 -13.56 -2.28 -10.70
CA GLY A 90 -12.48 -1.45 -10.15
C GLY A 90 -11.66 -2.07 -9.01
N HIS A 91 -11.97 -3.32 -8.60
CA HIS A 91 -11.28 -3.97 -7.48
C HIS A 91 -9.76 -4.07 -7.64
N GLN A 92 -9.25 -4.19 -8.86
CA GLN A 92 -7.81 -4.28 -9.11
C GLN A 92 -7.08 -3.01 -8.67
N LEU A 93 -7.68 -1.83 -8.88
CA LEU A 93 -7.13 -0.56 -8.44
C LEU A 93 -7.08 -0.50 -6.92
N TRP A 94 -8.16 -0.91 -6.25
CA TRP A 94 -8.24 -0.96 -4.79
C TRP A 94 -7.16 -1.88 -4.21
N THR A 95 -7.00 -3.08 -4.76
CA THR A 95 -5.98 -4.03 -4.33
C THR A 95 -4.57 -3.49 -4.57
N ARG A 96 -4.28 -2.88 -5.73
CA ARG A 96 -2.96 -2.29 -6.01
C ARG A 96 -2.64 -1.13 -5.07
N ALA A 97 -3.62 -0.26 -4.80
CA ALA A 97 -3.45 0.85 -3.87
C ALA A 97 -3.18 0.35 -2.44
N ALA A 98 -3.93 -0.65 -1.98
CA ALA A 98 -3.71 -1.27 -0.67
C ALA A 98 -2.31 -1.93 -0.58
N LEU A 99 -1.88 -2.63 -1.63
CA LEU A 99 -0.52 -3.19 -1.70
C LEU A 99 0.57 -2.11 -1.66
N SER A 100 0.35 -0.97 -2.34
CA SER A 100 1.28 0.16 -2.31
C SER A 100 1.38 0.76 -0.90
N ALA A 101 0.22 1.02 -0.28
CA ALA A 101 0.15 1.50 1.10
C ALA A 101 0.89 0.58 2.08
N LEU A 102 0.74 -0.74 1.93
CA LEU A 102 1.42 -1.74 2.77
C LEU A 102 2.94 -1.84 2.52
N LYS A 103 3.45 -1.38 1.37
CA LYS A 103 4.89 -1.26 1.12
C LYS A 103 5.49 -0.01 1.77
N GLU A 104 4.68 1.02 1.95
CA GLU A 104 5.07 2.32 2.47
C GLU A 104 4.63 2.47 3.94
N HIS A 105 3.61 3.29 4.22
CA HIS A 105 3.17 3.59 5.59
C HIS A 105 2.56 2.40 6.33
N GLY A 106 2.25 1.31 5.64
CA GLY A 106 1.79 0.05 6.24
C GLY A 106 2.90 -0.95 6.55
N LYS A 107 4.18 -0.63 6.27
CA LYS A 107 5.32 -1.52 6.52
C LYS A 107 5.35 -2.12 7.95
N PRO A 108 5.03 -1.37 9.03
CA PRO A 108 4.97 -1.95 10.38
C PRO A 108 4.04 -3.17 10.52
N LEU A 109 2.93 -3.23 9.77
CA LEU A 109 2.03 -4.40 9.76
C LEU A 109 2.68 -5.64 9.16
N VAL A 110 3.50 -5.44 8.13
CA VAL A 110 4.15 -6.50 7.37
C VAL A 110 5.34 -7.05 8.16
N ASP A 111 6.07 -6.17 8.84
CA ASP A 111 7.29 -6.54 9.58
C ASP A 111 6.97 -7.29 10.88
N MET A 112 5.86 -6.95 11.54
CA MET A 112 5.46 -7.61 12.79
C MET A 112 4.75 -8.96 12.56
N VAL A 113 4.72 -9.79 13.60
CA VAL A 113 3.89 -11.00 13.68
C VAL A 113 2.91 -10.84 14.86
N PRO A 114 1.60 -10.66 14.62
CA PRO A 114 0.63 -10.52 15.70
C PRO A 114 0.54 -11.79 16.56
N ALA A 115 0.37 -11.65 17.87
CA ALA A 115 0.34 -12.80 18.78
C ALA A 115 -0.84 -13.77 18.48
N ASP A 116 -1.95 -13.24 17.96
CA ASP A 116 -3.13 -14.02 17.58
C ASP A 116 -3.13 -14.47 16.11
N ILE A 117 -2.02 -14.29 15.37
CA ILE A 117 -1.99 -14.51 13.92
C ILE A 117 -2.35 -15.93 13.50
N ALA A 118 -2.07 -16.95 14.33
CA ALA A 118 -2.45 -18.33 14.05
C ALA A 118 -3.98 -18.51 13.89
N ASN A 119 -4.77 -17.66 14.55
CA ASN A 119 -6.23 -17.64 14.41
C ASN A 119 -6.70 -17.11 13.07
N TRP A 120 -5.85 -16.38 12.35
CA TRP A 120 -6.18 -15.71 11.08
C TRP A 120 -5.46 -16.33 9.88
N CYS A 121 -4.17 -16.65 10.03
CA CYS A 121 -3.27 -17.07 8.95
C CYS A 121 -2.07 -17.86 9.51
N PRO A 122 -2.18 -19.20 9.66
CA PRO A 122 -1.11 -20.02 10.23
C PRO A 122 0.25 -19.92 9.53
N LYS A 123 0.27 -19.71 8.21
CA LYS A 123 1.51 -19.56 7.43
C LYS A 123 2.25 -18.24 7.69
N TYR A 124 1.57 -17.22 8.22
CA TYR A 124 2.07 -15.83 8.26
C TYR A 124 3.48 -15.65 8.85
N PRO A 125 3.87 -16.33 9.97
CA PRO A 125 5.22 -16.17 10.53
C PRO A 125 6.34 -16.52 9.53
N SER A 126 6.13 -17.57 8.74
CA SER A 126 7.06 -18.04 7.69
C SER A 126 6.84 -17.41 6.31
N ALA A 127 5.83 -16.55 6.18
CA ALA A 127 5.44 -15.99 4.89
C ALA A 127 6.39 -14.85 4.48
N SER A 128 6.63 -14.75 3.17
CA SER A 128 7.36 -13.61 2.58
C SER A 128 6.60 -12.30 2.76
N ASP A 129 7.28 -11.16 2.67
CA ASP A 129 6.64 -9.84 2.70
C ASP A 129 5.49 -9.70 1.70
N ALA A 130 5.63 -10.30 0.51
CA ALA A 130 4.59 -10.29 -0.51
C ALA A 130 3.31 -11.01 -0.03
N GLU A 131 3.47 -12.15 0.64
CA GLU A 131 2.37 -12.94 1.19
C GLU A 131 1.76 -12.30 2.43
N ARG A 132 2.57 -11.69 3.29
CA ARG A 132 2.08 -10.91 4.44
C ARG A 132 1.26 -9.70 3.98
N ARG A 133 1.69 -9.00 2.94
CA ARG A 133 0.88 -7.96 2.29
C ARG A 133 -0.41 -8.54 1.70
N ALA A 134 -0.33 -9.68 1.02
CA ALA A 134 -1.51 -10.37 0.50
C ALA A 134 -2.52 -10.72 1.60
N PHE A 135 -2.04 -11.16 2.77
CA PHE A 135 -2.87 -11.38 3.94
C PHE A 135 -3.62 -10.12 4.36
N TRP A 136 -2.94 -8.98 4.52
CA TRP A 136 -3.59 -7.75 4.98
C TRP A 136 -4.60 -7.20 3.97
N VAL A 137 -4.32 -7.29 2.66
CA VAL A 137 -5.31 -6.97 1.62
C VAL A 137 -6.50 -7.94 1.70
N GLY A 138 -6.23 -9.24 1.85
CA GLY A 138 -7.26 -10.25 2.06
C GLY A 138 -8.14 -9.93 3.27
N PHE A 139 -7.51 -9.54 4.38
CA PHE A 139 -8.17 -9.20 5.64
C PHE A 139 -9.09 -7.99 5.46
N MET A 140 -8.60 -6.90 4.87
CA MET A 140 -9.41 -5.74 4.54
C MET A 140 -10.57 -6.10 3.60
N SER A 141 -10.36 -7.00 2.65
CA SER A 141 -11.45 -7.48 1.79
C SER A 141 -12.50 -8.29 2.54
N ALA A 142 -12.08 -9.09 3.54
CA ALA A 142 -13.01 -9.81 4.39
C ALA A 142 -13.79 -8.87 5.32
N LEU A 143 -13.14 -7.83 5.82
CA LEU A 143 -13.76 -6.79 6.64
C LEU A 143 -14.76 -5.94 5.86
N ALA A 144 -14.42 -5.53 4.62
CA ALA A 144 -15.29 -4.74 3.75
C ALA A 144 -16.64 -5.41 3.47
N LYS A 145 -16.70 -6.74 3.48
CA LYS A 145 -17.97 -7.49 3.42
C LYS A 145 -18.93 -7.05 4.53
N HIS A 146 -18.41 -6.96 5.74
CA HIS A 146 -19.18 -6.73 6.97
C HIS A 146 -19.38 -5.25 7.29
N GLU A 147 -18.59 -4.37 6.67
CA GLU A 147 -18.69 -2.91 6.80
C GLU A 147 -19.61 -2.30 5.74
N SER A 148 -19.37 -2.60 4.45
CA SER A 148 -20.02 -1.92 3.33
C SER A 148 -20.66 -2.86 2.31
N THR A 149 -20.55 -4.18 2.51
CA THR A 149 -20.86 -5.18 1.48
C THR A 149 -20.11 -4.86 0.17
N TYR A 150 -18.84 -4.47 0.30
CA TYR A 150 -17.93 -4.11 -0.80
C TYR A 150 -18.31 -2.84 -1.59
N LYS A 151 -19.23 -2.01 -1.10
CA LYS A 151 -19.69 -0.80 -1.79
C LYS A 151 -18.80 0.40 -1.42
N PRO A 152 -17.94 0.92 -2.33
CA PRO A 152 -17.07 2.04 -2.01
C PRO A 152 -17.82 3.36 -1.81
N TRP A 153 -19.05 3.51 -2.33
CA TRP A 153 -19.89 4.69 -2.12
C TRP A 153 -20.75 4.61 -0.85
N ALA A 154 -20.66 3.53 -0.07
CA ALA A 154 -21.49 3.34 1.11
C ALA A 154 -21.28 4.47 2.13
N VAL A 155 -22.39 4.96 2.68
CA VAL A 155 -22.40 5.88 3.82
C VAL A 155 -23.27 5.25 4.90
N GLY A 156 -22.70 5.01 6.07
CA GLY A 156 -23.36 4.34 7.19
C GLY A 156 -23.37 5.16 8.47
N GLY A 157 -23.98 4.59 9.52
CA GLY A 157 -24.12 5.19 10.84
C GLY A 157 -24.71 6.61 10.81
N GLY A 158 -25.82 6.78 10.10
CA GLY A 158 -26.53 8.06 10.02
C GLY A 158 -25.83 9.15 9.19
N GLY A 159 -24.94 8.78 8.26
CA GLY A 159 -24.23 9.76 7.41
C GLY A 159 -22.81 10.06 7.85
N LEU A 160 -22.26 9.30 8.81
CA LEU A 160 -20.98 9.62 9.45
C LEU A 160 -19.81 8.78 8.95
N TRP A 161 -20.05 7.56 8.49
CA TRP A 161 -19.00 6.60 8.14
C TRP A 161 -19.00 6.32 6.65
N TYR A 162 -17.82 6.32 6.03
CA TYR A 162 -17.71 6.38 4.57
C TYR A 162 -16.86 5.25 3.99
N GLY A 163 -17.33 4.75 2.85
CA GLY A 163 -16.62 3.87 1.95
C GLY A 163 -16.46 2.43 2.40
N LEU A 164 -15.50 1.73 1.76
CA LEU A 164 -15.34 0.28 1.86
C LEU A 164 -15.23 -0.22 3.30
N LEU A 165 -14.47 0.50 4.12
CA LEU A 165 -14.21 0.15 5.52
C LEU A 165 -14.83 1.14 6.51
N GLN A 166 -15.87 1.87 6.07
CA GLN A 166 -16.69 2.74 6.90
C GLN A 166 -15.83 3.58 7.86
N ILE A 167 -15.06 4.51 7.30
CA ILE A 167 -14.14 5.38 8.06
C ILE A 167 -14.80 6.74 8.30
N LEU A 168 -14.70 7.23 9.53
CA LEU A 168 -15.14 8.58 9.92
C LEU A 168 -14.12 9.62 9.42
N PRO A 169 -14.54 10.74 8.80
CA PRO A 169 -13.61 11.78 8.34
C PRO A 169 -12.71 12.35 9.43
N ALA A 170 -13.22 12.50 10.66
CA ALA A 170 -12.42 12.94 11.80
C ALA A 170 -11.30 11.95 12.16
N THR A 171 -11.60 10.64 12.15
CA THR A 171 -10.60 9.58 12.35
C THR A 171 -9.54 9.64 11.26
N ALA A 172 -9.94 9.76 10.00
CA ALA A 172 -9.01 9.87 8.88
C ALA A 172 -8.03 11.04 9.06
N ARG A 173 -8.52 12.22 9.49
CA ARG A 173 -7.67 13.37 9.82
C ARG A 173 -6.77 13.12 11.03
N GLY A 174 -7.28 12.48 12.09
CA GLY A 174 -6.51 12.14 13.29
C GLY A 174 -5.32 11.23 13.00
N TYR A 175 -5.50 10.26 12.10
CA TYR A 175 -4.42 9.40 11.59
C TYR A 175 -3.64 10.02 10.43
N LYS A 176 -3.89 11.29 10.11
CA LYS A 176 -3.22 12.04 9.04
C LYS A 176 -3.32 11.36 7.68
N CYS A 177 -4.45 10.72 7.37
CA CYS A 177 -4.72 10.14 6.05
C CYS A 177 -4.69 11.21 4.96
N ASN A 178 -4.33 10.82 3.73
CA ASN A 178 -4.27 11.75 2.59
C ASN A 178 -5.64 12.33 2.22
N VAL A 179 -6.71 11.66 2.64
CA VAL A 179 -8.10 12.12 2.51
C VAL A 179 -8.71 12.29 3.89
N GLY A 180 -9.52 13.34 4.06
CA GLY A 180 -10.12 13.70 5.34
C GLY A 180 -11.58 14.16 5.26
N THR A 181 -12.23 13.99 4.10
CA THR A 181 -13.65 14.32 3.86
C THR A 181 -14.43 13.05 3.52
N GLY A 182 -15.75 13.07 3.76
CA GLY A 182 -16.62 11.92 3.49
C GLY A 182 -16.62 11.51 2.02
N ASP A 183 -16.73 12.48 1.09
CA ASP A 183 -16.71 12.20 -0.34
C ASP A 183 -15.38 11.63 -0.82
N ALA A 184 -14.25 12.15 -0.33
CA ALA A 184 -12.95 11.60 -0.68
C ALA A 184 -12.77 10.16 -0.15
N LEU A 185 -13.41 9.82 0.99
CA LEU A 185 -13.42 8.47 1.54
C LEU A 185 -14.33 7.49 0.76
N LYS A 186 -15.18 7.96 -0.15
CA LYS A 186 -15.91 7.10 -1.09
C LYS A 186 -15.00 6.52 -2.19
N ASN A 187 -13.80 7.07 -2.37
CA ASN A 187 -12.81 6.46 -3.25
C ASN A 187 -12.21 5.21 -2.58
N GLY A 188 -12.46 4.02 -3.16
CA GLY A 188 -12.03 2.75 -2.57
C GLY A 188 -10.51 2.64 -2.35
N ALA A 189 -9.69 3.18 -3.26
CA ALA A 189 -8.24 3.18 -3.11
C ALA A 189 -7.77 4.09 -1.96
N ALA A 190 -8.32 5.29 -1.86
CA ALA A 190 -8.02 6.22 -0.76
C ALA A 190 -8.50 5.69 0.60
N ASN A 191 -9.70 5.08 0.63
CA ASN A 191 -10.27 4.46 1.81
C ASN A 191 -9.38 3.33 2.35
N LEU A 192 -8.94 2.41 1.49
CA LEU A 192 -8.06 1.32 1.88
C LEU A 192 -6.66 1.80 2.27
N SER A 193 -6.11 2.81 1.57
CA SER A 193 -4.83 3.41 1.96
C SER A 193 -4.88 4.02 3.37
N CYS A 194 -5.99 4.69 3.71
CA CYS A 194 -6.23 5.21 5.06
C CYS A 194 -6.40 4.08 6.09
N ALA A 195 -7.18 3.03 5.77
CA ALA A 195 -7.32 1.88 6.64
C ALA A 195 -5.98 1.19 6.96
N VAL A 196 -5.10 1.06 5.97
CA VAL A 196 -3.73 0.56 6.19
C VAL A 196 -2.98 1.43 7.21
N ARG A 197 -3.10 2.77 7.12
CA ARG A 197 -2.45 3.69 8.06
C ARG A 197 -2.98 3.51 9.49
N ILE A 198 -4.30 3.37 9.64
CA ILE A 198 -4.94 3.14 10.94
C ILE A 198 -4.47 1.80 11.51
N MET A 199 -4.58 0.71 10.76
CA MET A 199 -4.15 -0.63 11.21
C MET A 199 -2.66 -0.66 11.55
N ALA A 200 -1.81 0.00 10.75
CA ALA A 200 -0.37 0.07 10.98
C ALA A 200 0.02 0.88 12.22
N HIS A 201 -0.90 1.66 12.77
CA HIS A 201 -0.75 2.23 14.09
C HIS A 201 -1.27 1.27 15.17
N THR A 202 -2.50 0.77 15.04
CA THR A 202 -3.19 0.08 16.14
C THR A 202 -2.73 -1.35 16.38
N VAL A 203 -2.44 -2.12 15.32
CA VAL A 203 -1.99 -3.51 15.46
C VAL A 203 -0.60 -3.57 16.09
N PRO A 204 0.42 -2.81 15.64
CA PRO A 204 1.72 -2.82 16.32
C PRO A 204 1.66 -2.26 17.75
N ARG A 205 0.81 -1.25 17.99
CA ARG A 205 0.60 -0.69 19.34
C ARG A 205 0.07 -1.72 20.33
N ASP A 206 -0.78 -2.64 19.88
CA ASP A 206 -1.41 -3.65 20.74
C ASP A 206 -0.81 -5.06 20.64
N GLY A 207 -0.05 -5.36 19.58
CA GLY A 207 0.54 -6.67 19.32
C GLY A 207 -0.43 -7.75 18.83
N VAL A 208 -1.71 -7.42 18.61
CA VAL A 208 -2.77 -8.36 18.20
C VAL A 208 -3.64 -7.78 17.09
N ILE A 209 -4.28 -8.65 16.30
CA ILE A 209 -5.33 -8.27 15.35
C ILE A 209 -6.65 -8.04 16.10
N HIS A 210 -6.99 -8.96 17.00
CA HIS A 210 -8.19 -8.88 17.83
C HIS A 210 -7.86 -9.13 19.30
N GLY A 211 -8.36 -8.25 20.17
CA GLY A 211 -8.26 -8.43 21.61
C GLY A 211 -8.99 -7.32 22.36
N TYR A 212 -8.92 -7.39 23.68
CA TYR A 212 -9.45 -6.35 24.57
C TYR A 212 -8.49 -6.14 25.73
N LYS A 213 -8.29 -4.86 26.08
CA LYS A 213 -7.67 -4.46 27.34
C LYS A 213 -8.72 -3.77 28.18
N LYS A 214 -9.17 -4.41 29.27
CA LYS A 214 -10.39 -4.05 30.00
C LYS A 214 -11.58 -4.03 29.02
N ARG A 215 -12.25 -2.88 28.87
CA ARG A 215 -13.37 -2.69 27.94
C ARG A 215 -12.96 -2.10 26.58
N LYS A 216 -11.67 -1.80 26.38
CA LYS A 216 -11.16 -1.17 25.16
C LYS A 216 -10.73 -2.24 24.16
N GLY A 217 -11.26 -2.18 22.93
CA GLY A 217 -10.83 -3.02 21.82
C GLY A 217 -9.36 -2.78 21.46
N GLN A 218 -8.67 -3.83 21.04
CA GLN A 218 -7.26 -3.82 20.64
C GLN A 218 -7.06 -4.23 19.17
N GLY A 219 -5.96 -3.75 18.58
CA GLY A 219 -5.62 -3.98 17.19
C GLY A 219 -6.66 -3.38 16.26
N VAL A 220 -7.14 -4.19 15.32
CA VAL A 220 -8.23 -3.82 14.41
C VAL A 220 -9.55 -3.62 15.19
N THR A 221 -9.71 -4.24 16.36
CA THR A 221 -10.95 -4.08 17.16
C THR A 221 -11.09 -2.68 17.76
N ALA A 222 -10.02 -1.89 17.77
CA ALA A 222 -10.07 -0.52 18.27
C ALA A 222 -10.92 0.41 17.39
N ASP A 223 -10.98 0.15 16.07
CA ASP A 223 -11.61 1.06 15.11
C ASP A 223 -12.77 0.43 14.31
N TRP A 224 -12.85 -0.91 14.21
CA TRP A 224 -13.82 -1.57 13.31
C TRP A 224 -14.87 -2.43 14.05
N GLY A 225 -16.13 -2.02 13.93
CA GLY A 225 -17.30 -2.63 14.58
C GLY A 225 -17.48 -4.15 14.37
N PRO A 226 -17.34 -4.70 13.15
CA PRO A 226 -17.41 -6.13 12.87
C PRO A 226 -16.49 -6.98 13.73
N MET A 227 -15.37 -6.43 14.18
CA MET A 227 -14.42 -7.12 15.05
C MET A 227 -14.97 -7.39 16.45
N HIS A 228 -16.08 -6.77 16.86
CA HIS A 228 -16.77 -7.14 18.10
C HIS A 228 -17.63 -8.41 17.96
N SER A 229 -18.10 -8.75 16.75
CA SER A 229 -18.93 -9.93 16.52
C SER A 229 -18.11 -11.20 16.29
N ALA A 230 -18.26 -12.20 17.17
CA ALA A 230 -17.57 -13.48 17.04
C ALA A 230 -17.92 -14.20 15.72
N SER A 231 -19.19 -14.11 15.29
CA SER A 231 -19.64 -14.71 14.03
C SER A 231 -18.94 -14.09 12.82
N LYS A 232 -18.87 -12.75 12.77
CA LYS A 232 -18.18 -12.04 11.68
C LYS A 232 -16.69 -12.34 11.66
N ARG A 233 -16.02 -12.36 12.83
CA ARG A 233 -14.60 -12.77 12.94
C ARG A 233 -14.37 -14.19 12.41
N ARG A 234 -15.24 -15.15 12.76
CA ARG A 234 -15.14 -16.53 12.24
C ARG A 234 -15.31 -16.60 10.72
N ASP A 235 -16.26 -15.86 10.13
CA ASP A 235 -16.39 -15.78 8.67
C ASP A 235 -15.13 -15.20 8.01
N MET A 236 -14.57 -14.13 8.57
CA MET A 236 -13.34 -13.52 8.06
C MET A 236 -12.14 -14.48 8.15
N ALA A 237 -11.87 -15.00 9.35
CA ALA A 237 -10.75 -15.92 9.60
C ALA A 237 -10.89 -17.21 8.78
N GLY A 238 -12.11 -17.77 8.70
CA GLY A 238 -12.39 -18.95 7.91
C GLY A 238 -12.10 -18.73 6.42
N TRP A 239 -12.47 -17.57 5.87
CA TRP A 239 -12.13 -17.24 4.49
C TRP A 239 -10.61 -17.06 4.29
N LEU A 240 -9.93 -16.34 5.20
CA LEU A 240 -8.49 -16.08 5.12
C LEU A 240 -7.66 -17.36 5.14
N LYS A 241 -7.98 -18.30 6.03
CA LYS A 241 -7.24 -19.58 6.17
C LYS A 241 -7.21 -20.43 4.91
N ARG A 242 -8.19 -20.25 4.00
CA ARG A 242 -8.26 -20.99 2.73
C ARG A 242 -7.40 -20.39 1.60
N GLN A 243 -6.85 -19.20 1.82
CA GLN A 243 -6.09 -18.50 0.78
C GLN A 243 -4.66 -19.04 0.69
N THR A 244 -4.08 -19.02 -0.51
CA THR A 244 -2.72 -19.54 -0.77
C THR A 244 -1.63 -18.86 0.07
N TYR A 245 -1.83 -17.60 0.43
CA TYR A 245 -0.94 -16.85 1.32
C TYR A 245 -1.10 -17.20 2.81
N CYS A 246 -2.08 -18.03 3.18
CA CYS A 246 -2.29 -18.51 4.56
C CYS A 246 -2.23 -20.03 4.71
N THR A 247 -2.27 -20.78 3.61
CA THR A 247 -2.11 -22.24 3.60
C THR A 247 -0.65 -22.60 3.29
N PRO A 248 0.04 -23.38 4.15
CA PRO A 248 1.38 -23.85 3.83
C PRO A 248 1.38 -24.82 2.64
N VAL A 249 2.49 -24.86 1.90
CA VAL A 249 2.58 -25.55 0.60
C VAL A 249 2.36 -27.07 0.74
N ASN A 250 2.82 -27.66 1.84
CA ASN A 250 2.65 -29.08 2.16
C ASN A 250 1.18 -29.50 2.33
N ALA A 251 0.29 -28.60 2.76
CA ALA A 251 -1.13 -28.88 2.93
C ALA A 251 -1.91 -28.95 1.60
N LYS A 252 -1.29 -28.60 0.47
CA LYS A 252 -1.88 -28.68 -0.88
C LYS A 252 -1.28 -29.77 -1.77
N ARG A 253 -0.34 -30.58 -1.28
CA ARG A 253 0.24 -31.67 -2.08
C ARG A 253 -0.84 -32.76 -2.30
N PRO A 254 -1.19 -33.12 -3.55
CA PRO A 254 -2.03 -34.27 -3.81
C PRO A 254 -1.40 -35.52 -3.17
N GLN A 255 -2.18 -36.28 -2.40
CA GLN A 255 -1.77 -37.59 -1.92
C GLN A 255 -1.59 -38.50 -3.14
N SER A 256 -0.50 -39.27 -3.19
CA SER A 256 -0.34 -40.32 -4.21
C SER A 256 -1.51 -41.29 -4.05
N ARG A 257 -2.21 -41.58 -5.16
CA ARG A 257 -3.26 -42.60 -5.19
C ARG A 257 -2.62 -43.96 -4.82
N PRO A 258 -3.27 -44.77 -3.95
CA PRO A 258 -2.80 -46.11 -3.63
C PRO A 258 -2.76 -47.02 -4.86
#